data_AF-A0A2M6ZWP0-F1
#
_entry.id   AF-A0A2M6ZWP0-F1
#
_cell.length_a   1.000
_cell.length_b   1.000
_cell.length_c   1.000
_cell.angle_alpha   90.00
_cell.angle_beta   90.00
_cell.angle_gamma   90.00
#
_symmetry.space_group_name_H-M   'P 1'
#
loop_
_entity.id
_entity.type
_entity.pdbx_description
1 polymer ?
#
loop_
_entity_poly.entity_id
_entity_poly.type
_entity_poly.pdbx_seq_one_letter_code
_entity_poly.pdbx_strand_id
1 'polypeptide(L)'
;MEQISEQTKARLESFDEACQAGREIFCLKNTEYGDSIRFGGMLAAAYEIVGAAMRLPTLIFFSADHGRSKQEVLYNTFQDIHNYANIAALMMKENNFEGRF
;
A
#
# COMPACT_ATOMS: atom_id res chain seq x y z
N MET A 1 22.25 20.39 -13.53
CA MET A 1 20.97 19.69 -13.31
C MET A 1 20.55 19.12 -14.65
N GLU A 2 20.45 17.80 -14.77
CA GLU A 2 19.93 17.15 -15.98
C GLU A 2 18.49 17.60 -16.24
N GLN A 3 18.18 17.93 -17.50
CA GLN A 3 16.82 18.25 -17.90
C GLN A 3 15.98 16.97 -17.85
N ILE A 4 15.04 16.94 -16.90
CA ILE A 4 14.12 15.83 -16.74
C ILE A 4 13.09 15.87 -17.88
N SER A 5 12.90 14.73 -18.57
CA SER A 5 11.93 14.63 -19.68
C SER A 5 10.49 14.90 -19.20
N GLU A 6 9.62 15.39 -20.10
CA GLU A 6 8.18 15.59 -19.79
C GLU A 6 7.50 14.29 -19.33
N GLN A 7 7.88 13.14 -19.91
CA GLN A 7 7.37 11.84 -19.47
C GLN A 7 7.79 11.52 -18.03
N THR A 8 9.01 11.87 -17.64
CA THR A 8 9.49 11.66 -16.28
C THR A 8 8.76 12.58 -15.30
N LYS A 9 8.47 13.84 -15.67
CA LYS A 9 7.67 14.75 -14.84
C LYS A 9 6.29 14.19 -14.56
N ALA A 10 5.56 13.78 -15.60
CA ALA A 10 4.22 13.19 -15.44
C ALA A 10 4.23 11.95 -14.53
N ARG A 11 5.28 11.11 -14.63
CA ARG A 11 5.43 9.94 -13.74
C ARG A 11 5.71 10.32 -12.29
N LEU A 12 6.48 11.38 -12.06
CA LEU A 12 6.75 11.90 -10.72
C LEU A 12 5.46 12.47 -10.11
N GLU A 13 4.67 13.20 -10.88
CA GLU A 13 3.36 13.69 -10.44
C GLU A 13 2.44 12.53 -10.02
N SER A 14 2.30 11.49 -10.86
CA SER A 14 1.51 10.30 -10.49
C SER A 14 2.08 9.55 -9.28
N PHE A 15 3.39 9.53 -9.11
CA PHE A 15 4.03 8.93 -7.94
C PHE A 15 3.71 9.71 -6.66
N ASP A 16 3.84 11.03 -6.70
CA ASP A 16 3.56 11.92 -5.58
C ASP A 16 2.09 11.84 -5.16
N GLU A 17 1.15 11.80 -6.13
CA GLU A 17 -0.27 11.57 -5.89
C GLU A 17 -0.53 10.24 -5.17
N ALA A 18 0.12 9.15 -5.62
CA ALA A 18 -0.01 7.84 -5.00
C ALA A 18 0.55 7.82 -3.56
N CYS A 19 1.65 8.52 -3.31
CA CYS A 19 2.22 8.70 -1.98
C CYS A 19 1.33 9.54 -1.07
N GLN A 20 0.73 10.61 -1.58
CA GLN A 20 -0.21 11.43 -0.82
C GLN A 20 -1.45 10.63 -0.43
N ALA A 21 -2.06 9.91 -1.38
CA ALA A 21 -3.20 9.04 -1.10
C ALA A 21 -2.86 7.97 -0.06
N GLY A 22 -1.67 7.35 -0.16
CA GLY A 22 -1.18 6.40 0.83
C GLY A 22 -1.04 7.01 2.23
N ARG A 23 -0.59 8.27 2.33
CA ARG A 23 -0.52 9.01 3.60
C ARG A 23 -1.91 9.28 4.19
N GLU A 24 -2.87 9.65 3.37
CA GLU A 24 -4.25 9.90 3.81
C GLU A 24 -4.89 8.62 4.35
N ILE A 25 -4.71 7.50 3.65
CA ILE A 25 -5.17 6.17 4.10
C ILE A 25 -4.49 5.76 5.40
N PHE A 26 -3.18 5.96 5.51
CA PHE A 26 -2.44 5.69 6.74
C PHE A 26 -3.02 6.46 7.93
N CYS A 27 -3.27 7.77 7.76
CA CYS A 27 -3.90 8.59 8.79
C CYS A 27 -5.30 8.07 9.16
N LEU A 28 -6.16 7.85 8.17
CA LEU A 28 -7.53 7.37 8.37
C LEU A 28 -7.54 6.02 9.10
N LYS A 29 -6.81 5.02 8.57
CA LYS A 29 -6.78 3.68 9.15
C LYS A 29 -6.16 3.68 10.55
N ASN A 30 -5.12 4.46 10.82
CA ASN A 30 -4.60 4.57 12.19
C ASN A 30 -5.61 5.21 13.16
N THR A 31 -6.48 6.10 12.71
CA THR A 31 -7.56 6.62 13.56
C THR A 31 -8.68 5.59 13.79
N GLU A 32 -8.97 4.73 12.80
CA GLU A 32 -10.06 3.74 12.86
C GLU A 32 -9.69 2.49 13.65
N TYR A 33 -8.50 1.94 13.42
CA TYR A 33 -8.09 0.64 13.98
C TYR A 33 -7.37 0.76 15.32
N GLY A 34 -7.09 1.98 15.79
CA GLY A 34 -6.13 2.21 16.87
C GLY A 34 -4.78 1.56 16.55
N ASP A 35 -3.85 1.51 17.51
CA ASP A 35 -2.53 0.89 17.35
C ASP A 35 -2.60 -0.66 17.16
N SER A 36 -3.68 -1.23 16.62
CA SER A 36 -3.88 -2.68 16.51
C SER A 36 -2.79 -3.39 15.69
N ILE A 37 -2.26 -2.71 14.69
CA ILE A 37 -1.16 -3.25 13.87
C ILE A 37 0.17 -3.22 14.65
N ARG A 38 0.33 -2.33 15.64
CA ARG A 38 1.47 -2.33 16.57
C ARG A 38 1.47 -3.57 17.48
N PHE A 39 0.29 -4.11 17.82
CA PHE A 39 0.20 -5.35 18.60
C PHE A 39 0.62 -6.58 17.80
N GLY A 40 0.50 -6.56 16.48
CA GLY A 40 0.94 -7.66 15.61
C GLY A 40 2.36 -7.50 15.06
N GLY A 41 2.93 -6.29 15.14
CA GLY A 41 4.29 -5.99 14.69
C GLY A 41 4.51 -6.25 13.19
N MET A 42 5.77 -6.49 12.82
CA MET A 42 6.18 -6.80 11.45
C MET A 42 5.41 -7.99 10.84
N LEU A 43 5.14 -9.03 11.64
CA LEU A 43 4.46 -10.23 11.16
C LEU A 43 3.05 -9.93 10.64
N ALA A 44 2.27 -9.14 11.39
CA ALA A 44 0.92 -8.76 10.97
C ALA A 44 0.95 -7.89 9.72
N ALA A 45 1.86 -6.91 9.66
CA ALA A 45 2.00 -6.07 8.46
C ALA A 45 2.34 -6.89 7.21
N ALA A 46 3.25 -7.87 7.32
CA ALA A 46 3.61 -8.76 6.21
C ALA A 46 2.43 -9.65 5.78
N TYR A 47 1.65 -10.16 6.74
CA TYR A 47 0.47 -10.98 6.45
C TYR A 47 -0.60 -10.20 5.68
N GLU A 48 -0.86 -8.95 6.06
CA GLU A 48 -1.79 -8.06 5.36
C GLU A 48 -1.37 -7.77 3.92
N ILE A 49 -0.05 -7.57 3.66
CA ILE A 49 0.48 -7.43 2.30
C ILE A 49 0.17 -8.67 1.46
N VAL A 50 0.44 -9.87 2.01
CA VAL A 50 0.18 -11.13 1.31
C VAL A 50 -1.32 -11.30 1.03
N GLY A 51 -2.18 -11.05 2.03
CA GLY A 51 -3.63 -11.13 1.87
C GLY A 51 -4.15 -10.19 0.78
N ALA A 52 -3.67 -8.94 0.76
CA ALA A 52 -4.05 -7.99 -0.28
C ALA A 52 -3.55 -8.44 -1.67
N ALA A 53 -2.31 -8.91 -1.78
CA ALA A 53 -1.71 -9.37 -3.04
C ALA A 53 -2.38 -10.62 -3.60
N MET A 54 -2.86 -11.53 -2.75
CA MET A 54 -3.59 -12.75 -3.16
C MET A 54 -4.89 -12.45 -3.92
N ARG A 55 -5.42 -11.22 -3.85
CA ARG A 55 -6.60 -10.79 -4.63
C ARG A 55 -6.26 -10.52 -6.09
N LEU A 56 -5.02 -10.14 -6.40
CA LEU A 56 -4.60 -9.68 -7.73
C LEU A 56 -4.74 -10.73 -8.85
N PRO A 57 -4.47 -12.04 -8.65
CA PRO A 57 -4.74 -13.09 -9.63
C PRO A 57 -6.14 -13.03 -10.24
N THR A 58 -7.17 -12.93 -9.41
CA THR A 58 -8.58 -12.89 -9.85
C THR A 58 -8.97 -11.55 -10.49
N LEU A 59 -8.34 -10.46 -10.04
CA LEU A 59 -8.64 -9.12 -10.56
C LEU A 59 -7.97 -8.86 -11.91
N ILE A 60 -6.76 -9.40 -12.14
CA ILE A 60 -5.94 -9.12 -13.32
C ILE A 60 -5.83 -10.35 -14.22
N PHE A 61 -5.19 -11.41 -13.73
CA PHE A 61 -4.73 -12.53 -14.57
C PHE A 61 -5.89 -13.37 -15.10
N PHE A 62 -6.88 -13.63 -14.26
CA PHE A 62 -8.06 -14.40 -14.65
C PHE A 62 -9.22 -13.53 -15.18
N SER A 63 -9.03 -12.21 -15.26
CA SER A 63 -10.01 -11.30 -15.86
C SER A 63 -9.83 -11.26 -17.37
N ALA A 64 -10.92 -11.39 -18.13
CA ALA A 64 -10.89 -11.40 -19.60
C ALA A 64 -10.32 -10.10 -20.23
N ASP A 65 -10.37 -9.00 -19.48
CA ASP A 65 -9.94 -7.66 -19.90
C ASP A 65 -8.69 -7.17 -19.14
N HIS A 66 -7.99 -8.07 -18.45
CA HIS A 66 -6.85 -7.75 -17.59
C HIS A 66 -7.16 -6.72 -16.49
N GLY A 67 -8.41 -6.69 -16.02
CA GLY A 67 -8.83 -5.87 -14.89
C GLY A 67 -9.23 -4.45 -15.25
N ARG A 68 -9.37 -4.10 -16.54
CA ARG A 68 -9.85 -2.76 -16.95
C ARG A 68 -11.22 -2.42 -16.37
N SER A 69 -12.13 -3.38 -16.28
CA SER A 69 -13.45 -3.24 -15.65
C SER A 69 -13.39 -3.13 -14.12
N LYS A 70 -12.24 -3.41 -13.51
CA LYS A 70 -12.02 -3.44 -12.06
C LYS A 70 -11.01 -2.38 -11.62
N GLN A 71 -10.83 -1.31 -12.39
CA GLN A 71 -9.81 -0.28 -12.15
C GLN A 71 -9.85 0.28 -10.73
N GLU A 72 -11.02 0.65 -10.23
CA GLU A 72 -11.19 1.18 -8.87
C GLU A 72 -10.76 0.15 -7.82
N VAL A 73 -11.20 -1.11 -7.97
CA VAL A 73 -10.86 -2.20 -7.04
C VAL A 73 -9.34 -2.48 -7.07
N LEU A 74 -8.72 -2.45 -8.25
CA LEU A 74 -7.28 -2.58 -8.39
C LEU A 74 -6.54 -1.43 -7.72
N TYR A 75 -6.97 -0.19 -7.96
CA TYR A 75 -6.39 0.99 -7.36
C TYR A 75 -6.44 0.90 -5.83
N ASN A 76 -7.60 0.56 -5.27
CA ASN A 76 -7.78 0.38 -3.83
C ASN A 76 -6.91 -0.78 -3.29
N THR A 77 -6.79 -1.89 -4.04
CA THR A 77 -5.93 -3.02 -3.65
C THR A 77 -4.45 -2.63 -3.62
N PHE A 78 -3.97 -1.86 -4.60
CA PHE A 78 -2.59 -1.37 -4.61
C PHE A 78 -2.33 -0.33 -3.51
N GLN A 79 -3.31 0.53 -3.22
CA GLN A 79 -3.25 1.46 -2.09
C GLN A 79 -3.18 0.74 -0.73
N ASP A 80 -3.95 -0.33 -0.54
CA ASP A 80 -3.83 -1.18 0.65
C ASP A 80 -2.41 -1.76 0.80
N ILE A 81 -1.87 -2.33 -0.29
CA ILE A 81 -0.51 -2.90 -0.29
C ILE A 81 0.53 -1.84 0.05
N HIS A 82 0.43 -0.65 -0.56
CA HIS A 82 1.34 0.47 -0.28
C HIS A 82 1.26 0.89 1.20
N ASN A 83 0.05 1.03 1.73
CA ASN A 83 -0.15 1.38 3.14
C ASN A 83 0.45 0.32 4.07
N TYR A 84 0.21 -0.97 3.83
CA TYR A 84 0.79 -2.04 4.65
C TYR A 84 2.31 -2.12 4.54
N ALA A 85 2.89 -1.83 3.37
CA ALA A 85 4.34 -1.70 3.23
C ALA A 85 4.91 -0.54 4.06
N ASN A 86 4.23 0.61 4.11
CA ASN A 86 4.64 1.74 4.95
C ASN A 86 4.57 1.39 6.44
N ILE A 87 3.54 0.66 6.85
CA ILE A 87 3.41 0.14 8.22
C ILE A 87 4.55 -0.84 8.54
N ALA A 88 4.86 -1.79 7.65
CA ALA A 88 5.98 -2.70 7.84
C ALA A 88 7.31 -1.94 8.02
N ALA A 89 7.54 -0.90 7.22
CA ALA A 89 8.71 -0.03 7.38
C ALA A 89 8.72 0.70 8.73
N LEU A 90 7.57 1.15 9.23
CA LEU A 90 7.43 1.74 10.57
C LEU A 90 7.78 0.72 11.66
N MET A 91 7.24 -0.50 11.60
CA MET A 91 7.54 -1.56 12.55
C MET A 91 9.03 -1.91 12.57
N MET A 92 9.68 -1.94 11.40
CA MET A 92 11.13 -2.12 11.30
C MET A 92 11.89 -1.01 12.01
N LYS A 93 11.50 0.25 11.77
CA LYS A 93 12.13 1.43 12.40
C LYS A 93 11.95 1.43 13.92
N GLU A 94 10.82 0.96 14.41
CA GLU A 94 10.51 0.85 15.84
C GLU A 94 11.13 -0.40 16.49
N ASN A 95 11.76 -1.28 15.71
CA ASN A 95 12.22 -2.61 16.14
C ASN A 95 11.08 -3.44 16.75
N ASN A 96 9.89 -3.36 16.16
CA ASN A 96 8.67 -4.05 16.59
C ASN A 96 8.37 -5.25 15.67
N PHE A 97 9.14 -6.32 15.81
CA PHE A 97 8.96 -7.52 14.98
C PHE A 97 7.84 -8.45 15.49
N GLU A 98 7.70 -8.55 16.81
CA GLU A 98 6.83 -9.53 17.49
C GLU A 98 5.52 -8.93 18.00
N GLY A 99 5.33 -7.62 17.81
CA GLY A 99 4.25 -6.89 18.46
C GLY A 99 4.69 -6.34 19.82
N ARG A 100 4.16 -5.17 20.18
CA ARG A 100 4.33 -4.58 21.51
C ARG A 100 2.96 -4.24 22.08
N PHE A 101 2.69 -4.78 23.26
CA PHE A 101 1.53 -4.43 24.08
C PHE A 101 1.70 -3.07 24.75
#